data_AF-A0A7V0NTH5-F1
#
_entry.id   AF-A0A7V0NTH5-F1
#
_cell.length_a   1.000
_cell.length_b   1.000
_cell.length_c   1.000
_cell.angle_alpha   90.00
_cell.angle_beta   90.00
_cell.angle_gamma   90.00
#
_symmetry.space_group_name_H-M   'P 1'
#
loop_
_entity.id
_entity.type
_entity.pdbx_description
1 polymer ?
#
loop_
_entity_poly.entity_id
_entity_poly.type
_entity_poly.pdbx_seq_one_letter_code
_entity_poly.pdbx_strand_id
1 'polypeptide(L)'
;MFVPVWPPTPTAALTAGLLDAGYQPVPIESLDDLAGRTPEAGWAATVVEVVEDLGRCLSVAAKLKNEFSLPVLLIIDRTMTSSIIDDDSYTDFILSPIDRTELRVRLGRIALIDAAITDDDVLRFRDLELNTATYQTTVGGDPRDLTF
;
A
#
# COMPACT_ATOMS: atom_id res chain seq x y z
N MET A 1 2.82 11.01 -6.47
CA MET A 1 2.93 9.57 -6.15
C MET A 1 1.57 8.94 -6.44
N PHE A 2 1.50 7.78 -7.07
CA PHE A 2 0.21 7.19 -7.46
C PHE A 2 -0.28 6.23 -6.39
N VAL A 3 -1.60 6.16 -6.21
CA VAL A 3 -2.26 5.24 -5.28
C VAL A 3 -3.44 4.56 -5.98
N PRO A 4 -3.50 3.22 -6.05
CA PRO A 4 -4.68 2.56 -6.57
C PRO A 4 -5.84 2.72 -5.60
N VAL A 5 -7.03 2.92 -6.14
CA VAL A 5 -8.24 3.15 -5.35
C VAL A 5 -9.34 2.18 -5.74
N TRP A 6 -9.92 1.53 -4.73
CA TRP A 6 -11.12 0.71 -4.85
C TRP A 6 -12.25 1.32 -4.00
N PRO A 7 -13.52 1.31 -4.46
CA PRO A 7 -14.01 0.86 -5.77
C PRO A 7 -13.55 1.77 -6.93
N PRO A 8 -13.74 1.36 -8.20
CA PRO A 8 -13.33 2.17 -9.38
C PRO A 8 -14.03 3.53 -9.49
N THR A 9 -15.11 3.73 -8.73
CA THR A 9 -15.80 5.01 -8.60
C THR A 9 -15.70 5.50 -7.17
N PRO A 10 -14.54 6.04 -6.74
CA PRO A 10 -14.40 6.60 -5.40
C PRO A 10 -15.25 7.85 -5.22
N THR A 11 -15.58 8.19 -3.98
CA THR A 11 -16.30 9.43 -3.71
C THR A 11 -15.48 10.66 -4.11
N ALA A 12 -16.18 11.76 -4.39
CA ALA A 12 -15.55 13.05 -4.66
C ALA A 12 -14.72 13.53 -3.46
N ALA A 13 -15.15 13.20 -2.23
CA ALA A 13 -14.43 13.54 -1.01
C ALA A 13 -13.09 12.82 -0.93
N LEU A 14 -13.06 11.51 -1.22
CA LEU A 14 -11.81 10.76 -1.27
C LEU A 14 -10.89 11.24 -2.38
N THR A 15 -11.44 11.43 -3.59
CA THR A 15 -10.65 11.91 -4.74
C THR A 15 -9.99 13.25 -4.43
N ALA A 16 -10.74 14.22 -3.91
CA ALA A 16 -10.19 15.52 -3.52
C ALA A 16 -9.17 15.41 -2.37
N GLY A 17 -9.46 14.58 -1.37
CA GLY A 17 -8.55 14.35 -0.24
C GLY A 17 -7.19 13.81 -0.66
N LEU A 18 -7.17 12.84 -1.59
CA LEU A 18 -5.92 12.26 -2.11
C LEU A 18 -5.11 13.28 -2.91
N LEU A 19 -5.77 14.04 -3.79
CA LEU A 19 -5.11 15.10 -4.57
C LEU A 19 -4.50 16.17 -3.66
N ASP A 20 -5.24 16.63 -2.65
CA ASP A 20 -4.77 17.62 -1.67
C ASP A 20 -3.60 17.07 -0.82
N ALA A 21 -3.56 15.75 -0.60
CA ALA A 21 -2.47 15.07 0.08
C ALA A 21 -1.24 14.81 -0.81
N GLY A 22 -1.30 15.15 -2.11
CA GLY A 22 -0.20 14.95 -3.07
C GLY A 22 -0.17 13.57 -3.74
N TYR A 23 -1.25 12.80 -3.61
CA TYR A 23 -1.40 11.49 -4.21
C TYR A 23 -2.34 11.55 -5.41
N GLN A 24 -1.92 10.92 -6.52
CA GLN A 24 -2.74 10.79 -7.72
C GLN A 24 -3.56 9.50 -7.60
N PRO A 25 -4.89 9.57 -7.42
CA PRO A 25 -5.72 8.38 -7.36
C PRO A 25 -5.76 7.68 -8.72
N VAL A 26 -5.66 6.36 -8.69
CA VAL A 26 -5.74 5.48 -9.85
C VAL A 26 -6.87 4.48 -9.60
N PRO A 27 -8.10 4.77 -10.03
CA PRO A 27 -9.20 3.85 -9.83
C PRO A 27 -8.96 2.53 -10.58
N ILE A 28 -9.24 1.40 -9.94
CA ILE A 28 -9.04 0.05 -10.48
C ILE A 28 -10.37 -0.71 -10.56
N GLU A 29 -10.63 -1.37 -11.69
CA GLU A 29 -11.85 -2.16 -11.91
C GLU A 29 -11.65 -3.64 -11.55
N SER A 30 -10.41 -4.13 -11.72
CA SER A 30 -9.94 -5.42 -11.25
C SER A 30 -8.58 -5.28 -10.57
N LEU A 31 -8.25 -6.25 -9.71
CA LEU A 31 -6.91 -6.37 -9.16
C LEU A 31 -5.86 -6.71 -10.24
N ASP A 32 -6.30 -7.34 -11.33
CA ASP A 32 -5.44 -7.64 -12.48
C ASP A 32 -4.88 -6.38 -13.15
N ASP A 33 -5.55 -5.23 -12.98
CA ASP A 33 -5.13 -3.94 -13.53
C ASP A 33 -3.81 -3.44 -12.91
N LEU A 34 -3.47 -3.90 -11.70
CA LEU A 34 -2.34 -3.39 -10.93
C LEU A 34 -1.00 -3.65 -11.63
N ALA A 35 -0.80 -4.87 -12.14
CA ALA A 35 0.45 -5.26 -12.79
C ALA A 35 0.72 -4.40 -14.04
N GLY A 36 -0.30 -4.18 -14.87
CA GLY A 36 -0.18 -3.39 -16.09
C GLY A 36 -0.07 -1.88 -15.88
N ARG A 37 -0.34 -1.38 -14.67
CA ARG A 37 -0.39 0.05 -14.34
C ARG A 37 0.62 0.48 -13.29
N THR A 38 1.53 -0.41 -12.91
CA THR A 38 2.52 -0.14 -11.87
C THR A 38 3.45 1.01 -12.29
N PRO A 39 3.54 2.11 -11.52
CA PRO A 39 4.45 3.22 -11.81
C PRO A 39 5.92 2.78 -11.69
N GLU A 40 6.85 3.51 -12.34
CA GLU A 40 8.29 3.25 -12.19
C GLU A 40 8.78 3.28 -10.73
N ALA A 41 8.21 4.19 -9.93
CA ALA A 41 8.51 4.32 -8.51
C ALA A 41 7.71 3.36 -7.61
N GLY A 42 6.94 2.44 -8.20
CA GLY A 42 6.02 1.56 -7.48
C GLY A 42 4.76 2.26 -6.96
N TRP A 43 3.95 1.48 -6.26
CA TRP A 43 2.78 1.96 -5.53
C TRP A 43 3.17 2.31 -4.11
N ALA A 44 2.67 3.43 -3.59
CA ALA A 44 2.99 3.86 -2.23
C ALA A 44 2.13 3.20 -1.15
N ALA A 45 0.88 2.96 -1.53
CA ALA A 45 -0.16 2.30 -0.75
C ALA A 45 -1.36 2.12 -1.68
N THR A 46 -2.32 1.32 -1.23
CA THR A 46 -3.65 1.19 -1.83
C THR A 46 -4.70 1.76 -0.90
N VAL A 47 -5.75 2.34 -1.48
CA VAL A 47 -6.88 2.87 -0.70
C VAL A 47 -8.15 2.11 -1.05
N VAL A 48 -8.84 1.61 -0.03
CA VAL A 48 -10.12 0.90 -0.16
C VAL A 48 -11.19 1.70 0.57
N GLU A 49 -12.14 2.26 -0.16
CA GLU A 49 -13.27 3.01 0.37
C GLU A 49 -14.49 2.11 0.59
N VAL A 50 -14.97 2.06 1.83
CA VAL A 50 -16.16 1.30 2.22
C VAL A 50 -17.39 2.16 1.97
N VAL A 51 -18.08 1.92 0.86
CA VAL A 51 -19.30 2.65 0.48
C VAL A 51 -20.58 1.86 0.80
N GLU A 52 -20.59 0.54 0.60
CA GLU A 52 -21.81 -0.28 0.74
C GLU A 52 -21.56 -1.61 1.48
N ASP A 53 -20.60 -2.40 1.02
CA ASP A 53 -20.36 -3.76 1.53
C ASP A 53 -18.95 -3.88 2.13
N LEU A 54 -18.90 -3.88 3.47
CA LEU A 54 -17.65 -4.04 4.21
C LEU A 54 -16.97 -5.39 3.91
N GLY A 55 -17.71 -6.49 3.85
CA GLY A 55 -17.14 -7.82 3.64
C GLY A 55 -16.46 -7.94 2.28
N ARG A 56 -17.06 -7.37 1.25
CA ARG A 56 -16.43 -7.25 -0.08
C ARG A 56 -15.18 -6.38 -0.04
N CYS A 57 -15.21 -5.26 0.67
CA CYS A 57 -14.06 -4.36 0.79
C CYS A 57 -12.89 -5.04 1.52
N LEU A 58 -13.15 -5.76 2.61
CA LEU A 58 -12.13 -6.53 3.35
C LEU A 58 -11.57 -7.67 2.51
N SER A 59 -12.42 -8.35 1.72
CA SER A 59 -11.96 -9.39 0.79
C SER A 59 -11.00 -8.82 -0.28
N VAL A 60 -11.28 -7.61 -0.78
CA VAL A 60 -10.40 -6.91 -1.72
C VAL A 60 -9.11 -6.46 -1.03
N ALA A 61 -9.21 -5.88 0.18
CA ALA A 61 -8.07 -5.47 0.98
C ALA A 61 -7.13 -6.66 1.25
N ALA A 62 -7.68 -7.81 1.63
CA ALA A 62 -6.90 -9.03 1.88
C ALA A 62 -6.11 -9.48 0.66
N LYS A 63 -6.70 -9.42 -0.54
CA LYS A 63 -5.99 -9.75 -1.77
C LYS A 63 -4.89 -8.75 -2.09
N LEU A 64 -5.19 -7.45 -1.98
CA LEU A 64 -4.20 -6.38 -2.17
C LEU A 64 -3.00 -6.56 -1.24
N LYS A 65 -3.25 -6.88 0.03
CA LYS A 65 -2.22 -7.11 1.03
C LYS A 65 -1.45 -8.41 0.81
N ASN A 66 -2.15 -9.53 0.61
CA ASN A 66 -1.52 -10.86 0.63
C ASN A 66 -0.99 -11.33 -0.72
N GLU A 67 -1.67 -10.98 -1.82
CA GLU A 67 -1.29 -11.42 -3.17
C GLU A 67 -0.38 -10.38 -3.85
N PHE A 68 -0.62 -9.08 -3.62
CA PHE A 68 0.13 -7.99 -4.25
C PHE A 68 1.15 -7.33 -3.31
N SER A 69 1.20 -7.73 -2.04
CA SER A 69 2.08 -7.13 -1.02
C SER A 69 1.91 -5.60 -0.90
N LEU A 70 0.72 -5.08 -1.20
CA LEU A 70 0.44 -3.64 -1.15
C LEU A 70 -0.19 -3.27 0.19
N PRO A 71 0.35 -2.28 0.92
CA PRO A 71 -0.25 -1.84 2.16
C PRO A 71 -1.58 -1.11 1.90
N VAL A 72 -2.62 -1.50 2.63
CA VAL A 72 -3.99 -1.01 2.40
C VAL A 72 -4.41 -0.02 3.48
N LEU A 73 -4.84 1.17 3.07
CA LEU A 73 -5.54 2.15 3.89
C LEU A 73 -7.06 2.04 3.65
N LEU A 74 -7.80 1.66 4.68
CA LEU A 74 -9.26 1.57 4.62
C LEU A 74 -9.91 2.93 4.93
N ILE A 75 -10.87 3.38 4.13
CA ILE A 75 -11.73 4.52 4.44
C ILE A 75 -13.09 3.97 4.85
N ILE A 76 -13.48 4.14 6.11
CA ILE A 76 -14.63 3.44 6.69
C ILE A 76 -15.52 4.35 7.51
N ASP A 77 -16.83 4.10 7.51
CA ASP A 77 -17.74 4.78 8.43
C ASP A 77 -17.53 4.31 9.88
N ARG A 78 -17.67 5.24 10.85
CA ARG A 78 -17.51 4.95 12.28
C ARG A 78 -18.40 3.79 12.75
N THR A 79 -19.62 3.67 12.22
CA THR A 79 -20.59 2.65 12.62
C THR A 79 -20.16 1.23 12.29
N MET A 80 -19.22 1.05 11.35
CA MET A 80 -18.74 -0.26 10.90
C MET A 80 -17.43 -0.70 11.57
N THR A 81 -16.84 0.15 12.43
CA THR A 81 -15.51 -0.08 13.01
C THR A 81 -15.41 -1.29 13.94
N SER A 82 -16.50 -1.70 14.59
CA SER A 82 -16.50 -2.89 15.44
C SER A 82 -16.18 -4.17 14.68
N SER A 83 -16.45 -4.19 13.37
CA SER A 83 -16.28 -5.35 12.51
C SER A 83 -14.86 -5.50 11.95
N ILE A 84 -13.96 -4.54 12.21
CA ILE A 84 -12.59 -4.55 11.68
C ILE A 84 -11.52 -4.68 12.78
N ILE A 85 -11.90 -4.69 14.06
CA ILE A 85 -10.96 -4.63 15.19
C ILE A 85 -9.91 -5.76 15.15
N ASP A 86 -10.35 -6.97 14.83
CA ASP A 86 -9.50 -8.17 14.80
C ASP A 86 -9.17 -8.62 13.36
N ASP A 87 -9.38 -7.74 12.38
CA ASP A 87 -9.17 -8.04 10.97
C ASP A 87 -7.79 -7.57 10.51
N ASP A 88 -7.04 -8.46 9.88
CA ASP A 88 -5.68 -8.21 9.41
C ASP A 88 -5.60 -7.97 7.90
N SER A 89 -6.72 -7.76 7.21
CA SER A 89 -6.75 -7.55 5.76
C SER A 89 -6.24 -6.17 5.32
N TYR A 90 -6.06 -5.25 6.26
CA TYR A 90 -5.59 -3.89 6.00
C TYR A 90 -4.36 -3.52 6.83
N THR A 91 -3.74 -2.39 6.50
CA THR A 91 -2.56 -1.84 7.19
C THR A 91 -2.96 -0.74 8.17
N ASP A 92 -3.86 0.14 7.75
CA ASP A 92 -4.39 1.21 8.58
C ASP A 92 -5.81 1.62 8.13
N PHE A 93 -6.50 2.46 8.89
CA PHE A 93 -7.82 3.00 8.51
C PHE A 93 -8.00 4.48 8.85
N ILE A 94 -8.92 5.12 8.15
CA ILE A 94 -9.43 6.48 8.40
C ILE A 94 -10.95 6.45 8.44
N LEU A 95 -11.50 7.27 9.32
CA LEU A 95 -12.94 7.43 9.41
C LEU A 95 -13.47 8.42 8.37
N SER A 96 -14.61 8.09 7.78
CA SER A 96 -15.44 9.04 7.06
C SER A 96 -16.24 9.91 8.05
N PRO A 97 -16.39 11.24 7.80
CA PRO A 97 -15.81 12.01 6.69
C PRO A 97 -14.30 12.22 6.83
N ILE A 98 -13.60 12.21 5.69
CA ILE A 98 -12.14 12.23 5.62
C ILE A 98 -11.57 13.55 6.15
N ASP A 99 -10.68 13.47 7.15
CA ASP A 99 -9.77 14.55 7.50
C ASP A 99 -8.54 14.52 6.58
N ARG A 100 -8.31 15.62 5.85
CA ARG A 100 -7.23 15.72 4.85
C ARG A 100 -5.84 15.66 5.47
N THR A 101 -5.69 16.18 6.69
CA THR A 101 -4.42 16.15 7.40
C THR A 101 -4.12 14.73 7.87
N GLU A 102 -5.12 14.05 8.42
CA GLU A 102 -5.01 12.64 8.81
C GLU A 102 -4.65 11.75 7.62
N LEU A 103 -5.34 11.91 6.49
CA LEU A 103 -5.07 11.18 5.24
C LEU A 103 -3.63 11.31 4.79
N ARG A 104 -3.12 12.54 4.71
CA ARG A 104 -1.73 12.79 4.31
C ARG A 104 -0.73 12.17 5.29
N VAL A 105 -0.98 12.30 6.60
CA VAL A 105 -0.07 11.78 7.63
C VAL A 105 -0.02 10.26 7.60
N ARG A 106 -1.17 9.58 7.52
CA ARG A 106 -1.23 8.12 7.52
C ARG A 106 -0.65 7.51 6.25
N LEU A 107 -0.98 8.04 5.07
CA LEU A 107 -0.36 7.60 3.80
C LEU A 107 1.15 7.81 3.80
N GLY A 108 1.63 8.95 4.30
CA GLY A 108 3.07 9.22 4.42
C GLY A 108 3.78 8.25 5.37
N ARG A 109 3.12 7.86 6.48
CA ARG A 109 3.65 6.86 7.41
C ARG A 109 3.70 5.46 6.81
N ILE A 110 2.65 5.05 6.10
CA ILE A 110 2.60 3.76 5.42
C ILE A 110 3.78 3.65 4.44
N ALA A 111 3.96 4.66 3.58
CA ALA A 111 5.05 4.67 2.61
C ALA A 111 6.45 4.64 3.26
N LEU A 112 6.62 5.28 4.42
CA LEU A 112 7.89 5.25 5.14
C LEU A 112 8.19 3.87 5.74
N ILE A 113 7.18 3.21 6.31
CA ILE A 113 7.33 1.86 6.88
C ILE A 113 7.68 0.86 5.77
N ASP A 114 7.00 0.95 4.63
CA ASP A 114 7.26 0.09 3.48
C ASP A 114 8.70 0.25 2.94
N ALA A 115 9.16 1.50 2.84
CA ALA A 115 10.54 1.79 2.47
C ALA A 115 11.57 1.26 3.49
N ALA A 116 11.25 1.32 4.79
CA ALA A 116 12.12 0.79 5.84
C ALA A 116 12.19 -0.74 5.83
N ILE A 117 11.06 -1.43 5.61
CA ILE A 117 11.02 -2.89 5.46
C ILE A 117 11.87 -3.33 4.26
N THR A 118 11.77 -2.61 3.15
CA THR A 118 12.57 -2.90 1.94
C THR A 118 14.08 -2.70 2.16
N ASP A 119 14.47 -1.75 3.01
CA ASP A 119 15.89 -1.54 3.38
C ASP A 119 16.38 -2.61 4.37
N ASP A 120 15.53 -3.05 5.31
CA ASP A 120 15.82 -4.15 6.24
C ASP A 120 16.06 -5.49 5.52
N ASP A 121 15.47 -5.69 4.34
CA ASP A 121 15.75 -6.83 3.46
C ASP A 121 17.15 -6.78 2.82
N VAL A 122 17.98 -5.76 3.09
CA VAL A 122 19.36 -5.68 2.60
C VAL A 122 20.35 -5.86 3.76
N LEU A 123 20.90 -7.08 3.89
CA LEU A 123 21.99 -7.38 4.80
C LEU A 123 23.30 -6.75 4.31
N ARG A 124 23.90 -5.89 5.13
CA ARG A 124 25.17 -5.21 4.84
C ARG A 124 26.26 -5.69 5.79
N PHE A 125 27.38 -6.17 5.25
CA PHE A 125 28.57 -6.48 6.04
C PHE A 125 29.84 -6.09 5.29
N ARG A 126 30.49 -5.01 5.72
CA ARG A 126 31.61 -4.39 5.00
C ARG A 126 31.19 -4.00 3.58
N ASP A 127 31.87 -4.52 2.56
CA ASP A 127 31.60 -4.30 1.14
C ASP A 127 30.58 -5.29 0.56
N LEU A 128 30.06 -6.22 1.37
CA LEU A 128 28.98 -7.13 1.00
C LEU A 128 27.61 -6.48 1.21
N GLU A 129 26.77 -6.51 0.18
CA GLU A 129 25.33 -6.25 0.27
C GLU A 129 24.58 -7.47 -0.25
N LEU A 130 23.69 -8.04 0.56
CA LEU A 130 22.82 -9.17 0.20
C LEU A 130 21.37 -8.74 0.37
N ASN A 131 20.61 -8.72 -0.71
CA ASN A 131 19.17 -8.56 -0.64
C ASN A 131 18.53 -9.93 -0.32
N THR A 132 17.95 -10.09 0.87
CA THR A 132 17.34 -11.33 1.34
C THR A 132 16.01 -11.64 0.65
N ALA A 133 15.35 -10.64 0.06
CA ALA A 133 14.13 -10.84 -0.71
C ALA A 133 14.42 -11.39 -2.12
N THR A 134 15.48 -10.92 -2.79
CA THR A 134 15.82 -11.33 -4.17
C THR A 134 16.97 -12.34 -4.24
N TYR A 135 17.64 -12.60 -3.12
CA TYR A 135 18.88 -13.36 -3.03
C TYR A 135 20.04 -12.80 -3.87
N GLN A 136 19.91 -11.56 -4.35
CA GLN A 136 20.98 -10.90 -5.10
C GLN A 136 22.06 -10.40 -4.15
N THR A 137 23.31 -10.55 -4.57
CA THR A 137 24.47 -10.16 -3.78
C THR A 137 25.38 -9.24 -4.59
N THR A 138 25.94 -8.21 -3.94
CA THR A 138 27.06 -7.43 -4.48
C THR A 138 28.24 -7.43 -3.49
N VAL A 139 29.46 -7.35 -4.01
CA VAL A 139 30.69 -7.14 -3.22
C VAL A 139 31.46 -5.99 -3.84
N GLY A 140 31.65 -4.90 -3.08
CA GLY A 140 32.27 -3.67 -3.59
C GLY A 140 31.45 -2.99 -4.68
N GLY A 141 30.14 -3.25 -4.74
CA GLY A 141 29.23 -2.77 -5.78
C GLY A 141 29.16 -3.66 -7.03
N ASP A 142 30.00 -4.70 -7.13
CA ASP A 142 29.95 -5.66 -8.25
C ASP A 142 29.01 -6.84 -7.92
N PRO A 143 28.06 -7.19 -8.80
CA PRO A 143 27.21 -8.37 -8.63
C PRO A 143 28.02 -9.66 -8.45
N ARG A 144 27.62 -10.49 -7.49
CA ARG A 144 28.25 -11.79 -7.19
C ARG A 144 27.18 -12.87 -7.09
N ASP A 145 27.51 -14.03 -7.64
CA ASP A 145 26.72 -15.25 -7.51
C ASP A 145 27.21 -16.02 -6.27
N LEU A 146 26.29 -16.44 -5.39
CA LEU A 146 26.58 -17.20 -4.16
C LEU A 146 26.27 -18.69 -4.32
N THR A 147 26.44 -19.23 -5.52
CA THR A 147 26.37 -20.66 -5.76
C THR A 147 27.64 -21.37 -5.27
N PHE A 148 27.45 -22.46 -4.53
CA PHE A 148 28.49 -23.43 -4.16
C PHE A 148 28.26 -24.74 -4.94
#